data_AF-A0AAV9DZU9-F1
#
_entry.id   AF-A0AAV9DZU9-F1
#
_cell.length_a   1.000
_cell.length_b   1.000
_cell.length_c   1.000
_cell.angle_alpha   90.00
_cell.angle_beta   90.00
_cell.angle_gamma   90.00
#
_symmetry.space_group_name_H-M   'P 1'
#
loop_
_entity.id
_entity.type
_entity.pdbx_description
1 polymer ?
#
loop_
_entity_poly.entity_id
_entity_poly.type
_entity_poly.pdbx_seq_one_letter_code
_entity_poly.pdbx_strand_id
1 'polypeptide(L)'
;MQLRFSPSMRSITISSTNGFLDLMKIKVAARYISYRTFFHFILFAAIFLPFFFIPAAMVTLERINANKCSSLDCLTGRRWGPGFLGGADDSARLVRELYKVLDQVNLEEIPDGDGMKAPESFNELLLDMKNNQYDAKTFAIRLKSTIENMDREIRKSRLAEQMHKHFAASAIPKGIHCLSLRLTDEYSSNAHARKQLTPPELLPLLSNNSHHHFIVATDNILAASVVVNSVLKSSSKPDKIVFHVITDRKTYAGMHSWFALHSVSPAVIEVKGIHQFDWLTRENVPVLEAIESHKGGVNLSDTPRFLASKLQARSPKYISILNHLRIYLPELFPNLNKVVFLDDDVVIQRDLSPLWDIDLGGKVNGAVETCKGEDGWVMSKHFKTYFNFSHPLIAKNLDPSECAWAYGMNIFDLAAWRKLASETPIIVG
;
A
#
# COMPACT_ATOMS: atom_id res chain seq x y z
N MET A 1 -45.69 27.45 -11.11
CA MET A 1 -44.69 26.57 -11.75
C MET A 1 -44.80 25.22 -11.06
N GLN A 2 -45.49 24.25 -11.68
CA GLN A 2 -45.71 22.92 -11.11
C GLN A 2 -44.91 21.92 -11.95
N LEU A 3 -44.04 21.12 -11.31
CA LEU A 3 -43.21 20.12 -11.96
C LEU A 3 -43.65 18.73 -11.48
N ARG A 4 -44.31 17.97 -12.36
CA ARG A 4 -44.57 16.54 -12.19
C ARG A 4 -43.55 15.76 -13.01
N PHE A 5 -42.89 14.78 -12.39
CA PHE A 5 -41.98 13.88 -13.08
C PHE A 5 -42.69 12.55 -13.38
N SER A 6 -42.68 12.16 -14.66
CA SER A 6 -43.16 10.88 -15.18
C SER A 6 -41.97 10.05 -15.67
N PRO A 7 -41.92 8.73 -15.42
CA PRO A 7 -40.77 7.90 -15.73
C PRO A 7 -40.90 7.27 -17.13
N SER A 8 -40.70 8.04 -18.20
CA SER A 8 -40.19 7.50 -19.49
C SER A 8 -39.71 8.64 -20.40
N MET A 9 -38.44 8.50 -20.83
CA MET A 9 -37.69 9.13 -21.91
C MET A 9 -38.00 10.55 -22.45
N ARG A 10 -36.90 11.32 -22.51
CA ARG A 10 -36.40 12.22 -23.59
C ARG A 10 -37.21 13.49 -23.96
N SER A 11 -36.51 14.61 -23.76
CA SER A 11 -36.79 16.00 -24.16
C SER A 11 -37.70 16.81 -23.23
N ILE A 12 -37.18 17.95 -22.77
CA ILE A 12 -37.93 19.00 -22.06
C ILE A 12 -38.15 20.11 -23.08
N THR A 13 -39.39 20.29 -23.52
CA THR A 13 -39.81 21.44 -24.33
C THR A 13 -40.49 22.43 -23.39
N ILE A 14 -39.92 23.63 -23.25
CA ILE A 14 -40.53 24.74 -22.51
C ILE A 14 -41.29 25.58 -23.53
N SER A 15 -42.63 25.54 -23.48
CA SER A 15 -43.45 26.53 -24.16
C SER A 15 -43.87 27.60 -23.15
N SER A 16 -43.56 28.86 -23.46
CA SER A 16 -44.09 30.02 -22.77
C SER A 16 -45.11 30.66 -23.70
N THR A 17 -46.38 30.48 -23.38
CA THR A 17 -47.47 31.33 -23.82
C THR A 17 -47.25 32.73 -23.26
N ASN A 18 -47.14 33.74 -24.10
CA ASN A 18 -47.53 35.09 -23.76
C ASN A 18 -47.88 35.89 -25.03
N GLY A 19 -49.17 36.21 -25.13
CA GLY A 19 -49.61 37.60 -25.21
C GLY A 19 -49.20 38.37 -26.46
N PHE A 20 -50.07 38.26 -27.46
CA PHE A 20 -50.30 39.24 -28.51
C PHE A 20 -50.37 40.68 -27.92
N LEU A 21 -49.45 41.56 -28.31
CA LEU A 21 -49.70 43.01 -28.31
C LEU A 21 -49.24 43.58 -29.65
N ASP A 22 -50.27 43.87 -30.43
CA ASP A 22 -50.29 44.51 -31.73
C ASP A 22 -49.82 45.97 -31.57
N LEU A 23 -48.71 46.36 -32.21
CA LEU A 23 -48.20 47.73 -32.19
C LEU A 23 -48.49 48.44 -33.51
N MET A 24 -49.45 49.36 -33.41
CA MET A 24 -49.77 50.51 -34.25
C MET A 24 -48.69 50.90 -35.28
N LYS A 25 -49.10 50.86 -36.56
CA LYS A 25 -48.47 51.59 -37.66
C LYS A 25 -48.47 53.10 -37.39
N ILE A 26 -47.28 53.66 -37.19
CA ILE A 26 -47.04 55.10 -37.26
C ILE A 26 -46.22 55.39 -38.52
N LYS A 27 -46.88 55.95 -39.54
CA LYS A 27 -46.25 56.60 -40.69
C LYS A 27 -45.72 57.96 -40.22
N VAL A 28 -44.40 58.13 -40.13
CA VAL A 28 -43.77 59.45 -40.01
C VAL A 28 -42.79 59.63 -41.15
N ALA A 29 -42.91 60.80 -41.78
CA ALA A 29 -42.23 61.21 -42.99
C ALA A 29 -40.70 61.21 -42.84
N ALA A 30 -40.02 60.70 -43.86
CA ALA A 30 -38.58 60.68 -43.97
C ALA A 30 -38.02 62.11 -44.12
N ARG A 31 -37.33 62.60 -43.09
CA ARG A 31 -36.37 63.69 -43.24
C ARG A 31 -34.99 63.06 -43.46
N TYR A 32 -34.41 63.31 -44.63
CA TYR A 32 -33.05 62.89 -44.99
C TYR A 32 -32.03 63.53 -44.05
N ILE A 33 -31.65 62.83 -43.00
CA ILE A 33 -30.40 63.09 -42.28
C ILE A 33 -29.32 62.31 -43.03
N SER A 34 -28.29 63.00 -43.51
CA SER A 34 -27.18 62.35 -44.20
C SER A 34 -26.58 61.26 -43.32
N TYR A 35 -26.41 60.05 -43.87
CA TYR A 35 -25.86 58.89 -43.18
C TYR A 35 -24.50 59.20 -42.51
N ARG A 36 -23.74 60.14 -43.08
CA ARG A 36 -22.46 60.62 -42.57
C ARG A 36 -22.59 61.36 -41.22
N THR A 37 -23.63 62.18 -41.04
CA THR A 37 -23.90 62.87 -39.77
C THR A 37 -24.43 61.91 -38.69
N PHE A 38 -25.24 60.92 -39.06
CA PHE A 38 -25.73 59.91 -38.13
C PHE A 38 -24.62 58.98 -37.64
N PHE A 39 -23.72 58.58 -38.55
CA PHE A 39 -22.54 57.79 -38.20
C PHE A 39 -21.62 58.52 -37.21
N HIS A 40 -21.33 59.81 -37.44
CA HIS A 40 -20.52 60.59 -36.51
C HIS A 40 -21.22 60.81 -35.15
N PHE A 41 -22.54 60.94 -35.13
CA PHE A 41 -23.29 61.04 -33.88
C PHE A 41 -23.25 59.74 -33.07
N ILE A 42 -23.41 58.58 -33.74
CA ILE A 42 -23.28 57.26 -33.08
C ILE A 42 -21.84 57.04 -32.60
N LEU A 43 -20.84 57.38 -33.40
CA LEU A 43 -19.43 57.23 -33.00
C LEU A 43 -19.10 58.13 -31.79
N PHE A 44 -19.58 59.37 -31.80
CA PHE A 44 -19.43 60.28 -30.68
C PHE A 44 -20.15 59.76 -29.42
N ALA A 45 -21.40 59.30 -29.56
CA ALA A 45 -22.13 58.69 -28.46
C ALA A 45 -21.40 57.45 -27.92
N ALA A 46 -20.89 56.56 -28.77
CA ALA A 46 -20.18 55.35 -28.34
C ALA A 46 -18.87 55.64 -27.59
N ILE A 47 -18.18 56.72 -27.94
CA ILE A 47 -16.93 57.12 -27.27
C ILE A 47 -17.23 57.84 -25.95
N PHE A 48 -18.23 58.72 -25.90
CA PHE A 48 -18.46 59.58 -24.74
C PHE A 48 -19.46 59.02 -23.72
N LEU A 49 -20.42 58.17 -24.09
CA LEU A 49 -21.34 57.54 -23.12
C LEU A 49 -20.60 56.79 -22.00
N PRO A 50 -19.56 55.99 -22.27
CA PRO A 50 -18.82 55.28 -21.22
C PRO A 50 -18.22 56.22 -20.17
N PHE A 51 -17.72 57.40 -20.59
CA PHE A 51 -17.13 58.38 -19.67
C PHE A 51 -18.15 59.02 -18.73
N PHE A 52 -19.44 59.04 -19.07
CA PHE A 52 -20.50 59.53 -18.17
C PHE A 52 -21.17 58.39 -17.40
N PHE A 53 -21.35 57.23 -18.03
CA PHE A 53 -22.03 56.09 -17.41
C PHE A 53 -21.17 55.37 -16.39
N ILE A 54 -19.86 55.21 -16.63
CA ILE A 54 -18.97 54.47 -15.72
C ILE A 54 -18.82 55.19 -14.37
N PRO A 55 -18.58 56.52 -14.30
CA PRO A 55 -18.52 57.24 -13.03
C PRO A 55 -19.87 57.28 -12.32
N ALA A 56 -20.97 57.49 -13.07
CA ALA A 56 -22.31 57.48 -12.49
C ALA A 56 -22.68 56.10 -11.89
N ALA A 57 -22.33 55.02 -12.59
CA ALA A 57 -22.53 53.65 -12.13
C ALA A 57 -21.68 53.32 -10.90
N MET A 58 -20.40 53.73 -10.88
CA MET A 58 -19.51 53.62 -9.70
C MET A 58 -20.08 54.35 -8.49
N VAL A 59 -20.53 55.60 -8.66
CA VAL A 59 -21.14 56.39 -7.57
C VAL A 59 -22.43 55.74 -7.07
N THR A 60 -23.24 55.14 -7.94
CA THR A 60 -24.44 54.41 -7.50
C THR A 60 -24.11 53.08 -6.82
N LEU A 61 -23.06 52.37 -7.23
CA LEU A 61 -22.63 51.12 -6.59
C LEU A 61 -22.01 51.37 -5.20
N GLU A 62 -21.23 52.44 -5.04
CA GLU A 62 -20.77 52.89 -3.71
C GLU A 62 -21.94 53.33 -2.83
N ARG A 63 -22.95 53.99 -3.38
CA ARG A 63 -24.16 54.42 -2.63
C ARG A 63 -25.05 53.24 -2.21
N ILE A 64 -25.08 52.15 -2.98
CA ILE A 64 -25.83 50.92 -2.64
C ILE A 64 -25.08 50.12 -1.57
N ASN A 65 -23.74 50.10 -1.58
CA ASN A 65 -22.94 49.44 -0.54
C ASN A 65 -22.81 50.22 0.77
N ALA A 66 -23.18 51.51 0.80
CA ALA A 66 -23.11 52.36 1.99
C ALA A 66 -24.38 52.37 2.88
N ASN A 67 -25.42 51.59 2.57
CA ASN A 67 -26.67 51.57 3.35
C ASN A 67 -26.61 50.65 4.60
N LYS A 68 -25.51 50.74 5.35
CA LYS A 68 -25.41 50.34 6.77
C LYS A 68 -24.61 51.38 7.56
N CYS A 69 -25.02 52.64 7.48
CA CYS A 69 -24.62 53.66 8.47
C CYS A 69 -25.88 54.30 9.02
N SER A 70 -26.39 53.72 10.11
CA SER A 70 -27.46 54.29 10.92
C SER A 70 -26.83 55.13 12.04
N SER A 71 -26.51 56.39 11.76
CA SER A 71 -26.46 57.45 12.77
C SER A 71 -26.51 58.83 12.13
N LEU A 72 -27.22 59.72 12.83
CA LEU A 72 -27.69 61.04 12.42
C LEU A 72 -26.59 62.12 12.47
N ASP A 73 -25.36 61.80 12.05
CA ASP A 73 -24.20 62.72 12.13
C ASP A 73 -23.54 63.03 10.77
N CYS A 74 -24.03 62.45 9.66
CA CYS A 74 -23.49 62.70 8.32
C CYS A 74 -24.09 63.91 7.59
N LEU A 75 -24.66 64.90 8.30
CA LEU A 75 -25.40 66.01 7.67
C LEU A 75 -24.99 67.44 8.02
N THR A 76 -23.89 67.66 8.74
CA THR A 76 -23.36 69.02 8.93
C THR A 76 -21.84 69.03 9.03
N GLY A 77 -21.15 69.48 7.97
CA GLY A 77 -19.70 69.66 8.04
C GLY A 77 -18.94 69.71 6.71
N ARG A 78 -19.50 70.30 5.64
CA ARG A 78 -18.67 70.67 4.47
C ARG A 78 -17.79 71.86 4.84
N ARG A 79 -16.62 71.57 5.40
CA ARG A 79 -15.49 72.50 5.39
C ARG A 79 -14.72 72.25 4.10
N TRP A 80 -14.80 73.19 3.16
CA TRP A 80 -13.92 73.22 1.98
C TRP A 80 -12.45 73.29 2.44
N GLY A 81 -11.66 72.31 2.01
CA GLY A 81 -10.20 72.27 2.13
C GLY A 81 -9.65 71.30 1.07
N PRO A 82 -8.51 71.58 0.43
CA PRO A 82 -8.05 70.82 -0.73
C PRO A 82 -7.58 69.42 -0.31
N GLY A 83 -8.32 68.40 -0.71
CA GLY A 83 -7.95 67.00 -0.55
C GLY A 83 -6.86 66.62 -1.54
N PHE A 84 -5.62 66.63 -1.08
CA PHE A 84 -4.50 65.94 -1.71
C PHE A 84 -3.58 65.45 -0.59
N LEU A 85 -3.85 64.25 -0.05
CA LEU A 85 -2.92 63.36 0.66
C LEU A 85 -3.64 62.12 1.22
N GLY A 86 -3.25 60.93 0.73
CA GLY A 86 -3.05 59.75 1.56
C GLY A 86 -4.27 58.98 2.08
N GLY A 87 -5.01 58.31 1.20
CA GLY A 87 -6.00 57.28 1.55
C GLY A 87 -5.57 55.86 1.18
N ALA A 88 -4.27 55.59 1.17
CA ALA A 88 -3.72 54.28 0.85
C ALA A 88 -2.61 53.96 1.86
N ASP A 89 -2.93 53.40 3.04
CA ASP A 89 -1.90 52.62 3.76
C ASP A 89 -2.35 51.80 4.97
N ASP A 90 -3.53 51.98 5.58
CA ASP A 90 -3.79 51.28 6.86
C ASP A 90 -4.03 49.76 6.69
N SER A 91 -4.80 49.35 5.68
CA SER A 91 -5.01 47.93 5.39
C SER A 91 -3.73 47.24 4.88
N ALA A 92 -2.97 47.92 4.01
CA ALA A 92 -1.70 47.40 3.49
C ALA A 92 -0.63 47.30 4.60
N ARG A 93 -0.64 48.22 5.57
CA ARG A 93 0.22 48.17 6.75
C ARG A 93 -0.16 47.03 7.68
N LEU A 94 -1.44 46.83 7.98
CA LEU A 94 -1.92 45.71 8.81
C LEU A 94 -1.54 44.35 8.20
N VAL A 95 -1.71 44.19 6.89
CA VAL A 95 -1.34 42.95 6.17
C VAL A 95 0.18 42.71 6.25
N ARG A 96 1.01 43.74 6.05
CA ARG A 96 2.47 43.62 6.19
C ARG A 96 2.90 43.25 7.61
N GLU A 97 2.28 43.82 8.64
CA GLU A 97 2.55 43.47 10.03
C GLU A 97 2.14 42.03 10.34
N LEU A 98 1.00 41.56 9.82
CA LEU A 98 0.59 40.16 9.97
C LEU A 98 1.59 39.19 9.31
N TYR A 99 2.08 39.50 8.11
CA TYR A 99 3.11 38.68 7.45
C TYR A 99 4.40 38.59 8.26
N LYS A 100 4.87 39.70 8.82
CA LYS A 100 6.06 39.71 9.69
C LYS A 100 5.86 38.82 10.91
N VAL A 101 4.70 38.89 11.55
CA VAL A 101 4.39 38.08 12.73
C VAL A 101 4.32 36.59 12.37
N LEU A 102 3.70 36.23 11.24
CA LEU A 102 3.66 34.85 10.77
C LEU A 102 5.06 34.29 10.46
N ASP A 103 5.93 35.10 9.83
CA ASP A 103 7.30 34.69 9.51
C ASP A 103 8.16 34.49 10.77
N GLN A 104 8.03 35.40 11.75
CA GLN A 104 8.67 35.27 13.06
C GLN A 104 8.23 33.98 13.77
N VAL A 105 6.92 33.72 13.84
CA VAL A 105 6.38 32.54 14.49
C VAL A 105 6.73 31.26 13.74
N ASN A 106 6.91 31.30 12.42
CA ASN A 106 7.36 30.15 11.64
C ASN A 106 8.76 29.67 12.07
N LEU A 107 9.65 30.60 12.46
CA LEU A 107 11.02 30.31 12.91
C LEU A 107 11.12 29.90 14.39
N GLU A 108 10.14 30.26 15.23
CA GLU A 108 10.09 29.88 16.65
C GLU A 108 9.60 28.43 16.82
N GLU A 109 10.33 27.59 17.58
CA GLU A 109 9.79 26.30 18.04
C GLU A 109 8.69 26.55 19.08
N ILE A 110 7.52 25.94 18.89
CA ILE A 110 6.42 26.09 19.84
C ILE A 110 6.80 25.38 21.13
N PRO A 111 6.83 26.05 22.29
CA PRO A 111 7.20 25.40 23.54
C PRO A 111 6.19 24.30 23.91
N ASP A 112 6.65 23.05 23.87
CA ASP A 112 5.94 21.89 24.42
C ASP A 112 5.84 22.05 25.96
N GLY A 113 4.80 22.71 26.46
CA GLY A 113 4.58 22.78 27.90
C GLY A 113 3.68 23.90 28.43
N ASP A 114 3.41 24.96 27.66
CA ASP A 114 2.59 26.07 28.18
C ASP A 114 1.10 25.80 27.96
N GLY A 115 0.51 24.88 28.74
CA GLY A 115 -0.90 24.77 29.18
C GLY A 115 -2.08 24.95 28.20
N MET A 116 -1.87 25.36 26.97
CA MET A 116 -2.85 25.79 25.99
C MET A 116 -2.96 24.67 24.97
N LYS A 117 -3.99 23.83 25.13
CA LYS A 117 -4.31 22.80 24.14
C LYS A 117 -4.55 23.47 22.78
N ALA A 118 -3.83 23.01 21.77
CA ALA A 118 -4.10 23.39 20.39
C ALA A 118 -5.55 23.04 20.03
N PRO A 119 -6.29 23.91 19.34
CA PRO A 119 -7.60 23.54 18.80
C PRO A 119 -7.50 22.28 17.94
N GLU A 120 -8.43 21.34 18.13
CA GLU A 120 -8.48 20.07 17.41
C GLU A 120 -9.04 20.23 15.99
N SER A 121 -9.74 21.34 15.71
CA SER A 121 -10.30 21.63 14.39
C SER A 121 -10.23 23.11 14.03
N PHE A 122 -10.32 23.41 12.72
CA PHE A 122 -10.43 24.78 12.24
C PHE A 122 -11.66 25.51 12.80
N ASN A 123 -12.78 24.81 12.99
CA ASN A 123 -13.99 25.39 13.58
C ASN A 123 -13.77 25.78 15.05
N GLU A 124 -13.06 24.96 15.81
CA GLU A 124 -12.71 25.27 17.19
C GLU A 124 -11.75 26.44 17.27
N LEU A 125 -10.76 26.52 16.37
CA LEU A 125 -9.90 27.69 16.25
C LEU A 125 -10.73 28.96 15.99
N LEU A 126 -11.69 28.92 15.06
CA LEU A 126 -12.56 30.08 14.77
C LEU A 126 -13.42 30.49 15.98
N LEU A 127 -13.96 29.53 16.72
CA LEU A 127 -14.74 29.80 17.93
C LEU A 127 -13.87 30.41 19.03
N ASP A 128 -12.67 29.87 19.23
CA ASP A 128 -11.69 30.38 20.17
C ASP A 128 -11.29 31.81 19.82
N MET A 129 -10.99 32.10 18.55
CA MET A 129 -10.65 33.45 18.07
C MET A 129 -11.80 34.45 18.19
N LYS A 130 -13.05 33.97 18.09
CA LYS A 130 -14.23 34.84 18.21
C LYS A 130 -14.55 35.18 19.67
N ASN A 131 -14.33 34.22 20.58
CA ASN A 131 -14.68 34.36 21.99
C ASN A 131 -13.56 35.03 22.79
N ASN A 132 -12.31 34.90 22.34
CA ASN A 132 -11.13 35.44 23.00
C ASN A 132 -10.47 36.51 22.12
N GLN A 133 -10.23 37.69 22.68
CA GLN A 133 -9.51 38.77 21.98
C GLN A 133 -8.01 38.52 22.04
N TYR A 134 -7.46 37.81 21.05
CA TYR A 134 -6.02 37.57 20.93
C TYR A 134 -5.30 38.68 20.15
N ASP A 135 -4.05 38.93 20.52
CA ASP A 135 -3.15 39.75 19.71
C ASP A 135 -2.64 38.97 18.48
N ALA A 136 -2.06 39.69 17.51
CA ALA A 136 -1.62 39.09 16.25
C ALA A 136 -0.58 37.98 16.46
N LYS A 137 0.27 38.09 17.50
CA LYS A 137 1.27 37.08 17.83
C LYS A 137 0.63 35.80 18.38
N THR A 138 -0.29 35.90 19.34
CA THR A 138 -1.00 34.73 19.88
C THR A 138 -1.86 34.06 18.81
N PHE A 139 -2.50 34.85 17.92
CA PHE A 139 -3.22 34.32 16.76
C PHE A 139 -2.29 33.48 15.87
N ALA A 140 -1.12 34.00 15.50
CA ALA A 140 -0.16 33.31 14.64
C ALA A 140 0.36 32.01 15.29
N ILE A 141 0.66 32.02 16.60
CA ILE A 141 1.10 30.84 17.35
C ILE A 141 -0.01 29.77 17.37
N ARG A 142 -1.25 30.15 17.69
CA ARG A 142 -2.39 29.23 17.70
C ARG A 142 -2.66 28.66 16.31
N LEU A 143 -2.60 29.49 15.26
CA LEU A 143 -2.74 29.03 13.87
C LEU A 143 -1.66 28.02 13.50
N LYS A 144 -0.38 28.31 13.78
CA LYS A 144 0.74 27.38 13.53
C LYS A 144 0.52 26.07 14.27
N SER A 145 0.17 26.13 15.56
CA SER A 145 -0.11 24.96 16.40
C SER A 145 -1.26 24.11 15.85
N THR A 146 -2.37 24.75 15.44
CA THR A 146 -3.49 24.04 14.80
C THR A 146 -3.08 23.39 13.49
N ILE A 147 -2.32 24.08 12.63
CA ILE A 147 -1.85 23.53 11.35
C ILE A 147 -0.90 22.34 11.59
N GLU A 148 0.04 22.45 12.51
CA GLU A 148 0.97 21.37 12.85
C GLU A 148 0.25 20.17 13.47
N ASN A 149 -0.76 20.41 14.31
CA ASN A 149 -1.59 19.36 14.88
C ASN A 149 -2.42 18.65 13.79
N MET A 150 -3.04 19.43 12.89
CA MET A 150 -3.79 18.89 11.75
C MET A 150 -2.88 18.09 10.80
N ASP A 151 -1.67 18.58 10.49
CA ASP A 151 -0.70 17.86 9.67
C ASP A 151 -0.24 16.56 10.37
N ARG A 152 -0.01 16.61 11.68
CA ARG A 152 0.29 15.42 12.49
C ARG A 152 -0.84 14.38 12.43
N GLU A 153 -2.09 14.79 12.57
CA GLU A 153 -3.26 13.90 12.47
C GLU A 153 -3.46 13.33 11.05
N ILE A 154 -3.23 14.13 10.01
CA ILE A 154 -3.24 13.65 8.62
C ILE A 154 -2.16 12.59 8.42
N ARG A 155 -0.93 12.81 8.91
CA ARG A 155 0.15 11.83 8.84
C ARG A 155 -0.18 10.53 9.60
N LYS A 156 -0.76 10.62 10.80
CA LYS A 156 -1.24 9.45 11.56
C LYS A 156 -2.28 8.66 10.79
N SER A 157 -3.29 9.34 10.26
CA SER A 157 -4.38 8.71 9.51
C SER A 157 -3.88 8.05 8.23
N ARG A 158 -2.97 8.70 7.50
CA ARG A 158 -2.33 8.12 6.31
C ARG A 158 -1.49 6.89 6.64
N LEU A 159 -0.75 6.93 7.75
CA LEU A 159 0.02 5.78 8.23
C LEU A 159 -0.91 4.61 8.59
N ALA A 160 -1.99 4.87 9.33
CA ALA A 160 -2.99 3.87 9.66
C ALA A 160 -3.64 3.27 8.40
N GLU A 161 -4.01 4.09 7.42
CA GLU A 161 -4.55 3.64 6.13
C GLU A 161 -3.57 2.70 5.41
N GLN A 162 -2.28 3.06 5.33
CA GLN A 162 -1.26 2.22 4.71
C GLN A 162 -1.08 0.89 5.45
N MET A 163 -1.09 0.92 6.79
CA MET A 163 -1.05 -0.28 7.62
C MET A 163 -2.26 -1.19 7.34
N HIS A 164 -3.48 -0.63 7.33
CA HIS A 164 -4.69 -1.38 7.07
C HIS A 164 -4.71 -1.99 5.67
N LYS A 165 -4.27 -1.24 4.64
CA LYS A 165 -4.11 -1.75 3.27
C LYS A 165 -3.13 -2.93 3.24
N HIS A 166 -1.98 -2.80 3.92
CA HIS A 166 -0.99 -3.87 3.99
C HIS A 166 -1.54 -5.14 4.65
N PHE A 167 -2.22 -4.99 5.80
CA PHE A 167 -2.83 -6.12 6.50
C PHE A 167 -3.97 -6.76 5.71
N ALA A 168 -4.83 -5.95 5.09
CA ALA A 168 -5.92 -6.46 4.25
C ALA A 168 -5.40 -7.24 3.04
N ALA A 169 -4.32 -6.77 2.41
CA ALA A 169 -3.68 -7.46 1.30
C ALA A 169 -2.95 -8.74 1.72
N SER A 170 -2.50 -8.83 2.97
CA SER A 170 -1.73 -9.97 3.51
C SER A 170 -2.58 -10.93 4.36
N ALA A 171 -3.87 -10.62 4.55
CA ALA A 171 -4.76 -11.42 5.39
C ALA A 171 -5.11 -12.75 4.70
N ILE A 172 -5.18 -13.82 5.49
CA ILE A 172 -5.64 -15.12 5.01
C ILE A 172 -7.13 -14.99 4.61
N PRO A 173 -7.51 -15.40 3.37
CA PRO A 173 -8.91 -15.40 2.97
C PRO A 173 -9.78 -16.18 3.94
N LYS A 174 -10.96 -15.65 4.28
CA LYS A 174 -11.88 -16.24 5.27
C LYS A 174 -12.19 -17.71 5.00
N GLY A 175 -12.33 -18.10 3.72
CA GLY A 175 -12.58 -19.49 3.33
C GLY A 175 -11.42 -20.43 3.69
N ILE A 176 -10.18 -20.03 3.42
CA ILE A 176 -8.98 -20.80 3.76
C ILE A 176 -8.82 -20.89 5.29
N HIS A 177 -9.07 -19.77 5.99
CA HIS A 177 -9.04 -19.77 7.45
C HIS A 177 -10.11 -20.71 8.05
N CYS A 178 -11.33 -20.67 7.54
CA CYS A 178 -12.41 -21.58 7.95
C CYS A 178 -12.07 -23.04 7.68
N LEU A 179 -11.48 -23.36 6.53
CA LEU A 179 -10.98 -24.70 6.21
C LEU A 179 -9.97 -25.18 7.26
N SER A 180 -8.98 -24.35 7.61
CA SER A 180 -8.00 -24.67 8.64
C SER A 180 -8.66 -24.95 9.98
N LEU A 181 -9.59 -24.10 10.43
CA LEU A 181 -10.30 -24.30 11.70
C LEU A 181 -11.12 -25.59 11.70
N ARG A 182 -11.82 -25.87 10.61
CA ARG A 182 -12.62 -27.10 10.46
C ARG A 182 -11.74 -28.35 10.51
N LEU A 183 -10.60 -28.36 9.83
CA LEU A 183 -9.68 -29.50 9.86
C LEU A 183 -9.00 -29.68 11.22
N THR A 184 -8.76 -28.59 11.95
CA THR A 184 -8.30 -28.65 13.34
C THR A 184 -9.38 -29.24 14.26
N ASP A 185 -10.65 -28.89 14.04
CA ASP A 185 -11.77 -29.50 14.76
C ASP A 185 -11.92 -31.00 14.44
N GLU A 186 -11.78 -31.40 13.17
CA GLU A 186 -11.69 -32.81 12.76
C GLU A 186 -10.53 -33.53 13.46
N TYR A 187 -9.36 -32.89 13.58
CA TYR A 187 -8.23 -33.49 14.31
C TYR A 187 -8.60 -33.83 15.76
N SER A 188 -9.39 -32.99 16.41
CA SER A 188 -9.78 -33.18 17.81
C SER A 188 -10.89 -34.22 17.98
N SER A 189 -11.87 -34.23 17.06
CA SER A 189 -13.12 -34.99 17.21
C SER A 189 -13.17 -36.30 16.43
N ASN A 190 -12.38 -36.44 15.36
CA ASN A 190 -12.42 -37.57 14.44
C ASN A 190 -11.18 -38.47 14.57
N ALA A 191 -11.37 -39.74 14.94
CA ALA A 191 -10.27 -40.70 15.07
C ALA A 191 -9.53 -40.94 13.74
N HIS A 192 -10.23 -40.87 12.59
CA HIS A 192 -9.62 -41.05 11.28
C HIS A 192 -8.69 -39.90 10.92
N ALA A 193 -9.00 -38.67 11.35
CA ALA A 193 -8.17 -37.48 11.12
C ALA A 193 -6.85 -37.52 11.92
N ARG A 194 -6.78 -38.32 12.99
CA ARG A 194 -5.58 -38.59 13.80
C ARG A 194 -4.84 -39.87 13.41
N LYS A 195 -5.31 -40.58 12.39
CA LYS A 195 -4.66 -41.80 11.92
C LYS A 195 -3.22 -41.46 11.51
N GLN A 196 -2.26 -42.26 11.97
CA GLN A 196 -0.86 -42.12 11.57
C GLN A 196 -0.75 -42.16 10.04
N LEU A 197 -0.14 -41.12 9.46
CA LEU A 197 -0.05 -40.95 8.01
C LEU A 197 0.80 -42.03 7.34
N THR A 198 1.98 -42.30 7.93
CA THR A 198 2.89 -43.37 7.49
C THR A 198 2.77 -44.56 8.44
N PRO A 199 2.27 -45.71 7.99
CA PRO A 199 2.23 -46.94 8.79
C PRO A 199 3.64 -47.36 9.27
N PRO A 200 3.76 -48.08 10.40
CA PRO A 200 5.04 -48.52 10.95
C PRO A 200 5.93 -49.26 9.95
N GLU A 201 5.34 -50.04 9.04
CA GLU A 201 6.05 -50.83 8.03
C GLU A 201 6.75 -49.95 6.98
N LEU A 202 6.23 -48.74 6.75
CA LEU A 202 6.74 -47.80 5.74
C LEU A 202 7.64 -46.72 6.34
N LEU A 203 7.78 -46.64 7.68
CA LEU A 203 8.65 -45.66 8.34
C LEU A 203 10.12 -45.70 7.83
N PRO A 204 10.74 -46.86 7.54
CA PRO A 204 12.10 -46.90 7.00
C PRO A 204 12.24 -46.22 5.63
N LEU A 205 11.14 -46.04 4.89
CA LEU A 205 11.16 -45.37 3.59
C LEU A 205 11.39 -43.86 3.70
N LEU A 206 11.08 -43.26 4.86
CA LEU A 206 11.26 -41.82 5.11
C LEU A 206 12.73 -41.37 5.04
N SER A 207 13.68 -42.29 5.19
CA SER A 207 15.12 -42.03 5.08
C SER A 207 15.81 -42.86 3.99
N ASN A 208 15.05 -43.51 3.12
CA ASN A 208 15.60 -44.43 2.11
C ASN A 208 15.94 -43.71 0.81
N ASN A 209 17.23 -43.48 0.57
CA ASN A 209 17.79 -42.82 -0.62
C ASN A 209 17.47 -43.48 -1.99
N SER A 210 16.83 -44.65 -2.03
CA SER A 210 16.29 -45.25 -3.27
C SER A 210 14.90 -44.74 -3.67
N HIS A 211 14.34 -43.79 -2.91
CA HIS A 211 13.06 -43.12 -3.16
C HIS A 211 13.26 -41.64 -3.52
N HIS A 212 12.23 -41.05 -4.13
CA HIS A 212 12.21 -39.65 -4.52
C HIS A 212 11.57 -38.82 -3.40
N HIS A 213 12.41 -38.13 -2.65
CA HIS A 213 12.02 -37.30 -1.51
C HIS A 213 11.69 -35.87 -1.94
N PHE A 214 10.43 -35.48 -1.77
CA PHE A 214 9.94 -34.13 -2.02
C PHE A 214 9.64 -33.42 -0.70
N ILE A 215 10.09 -32.17 -0.58
CA ILE A 215 9.89 -31.34 0.61
C ILE A 215 8.98 -30.19 0.25
N VAL A 216 7.94 -29.97 1.06
CA VAL A 216 7.03 -28.83 0.94
C VAL A 216 6.90 -28.19 2.32
N ALA A 217 7.37 -26.95 2.48
CA ALA A 217 7.27 -26.21 3.74
C ALA A 217 6.20 -25.11 3.63
N THR A 218 5.06 -25.25 4.30
CA THR A 218 3.94 -24.29 4.18
C THR A 218 2.94 -24.37 5.34
N ASP A 219 2.30 -23.23 5.63
CA ASP A 219 1.14 -23.11 6.52
C ASP A 219 -0.20 -23.10 5.76
N ASN A 220 -0.18 -23.29 4.43
CA ASN A 220 -1.35 -23.34 3.58
C ASN A 220 -1.69 -24.79 3.20
N ILE A 221 -2.70 -25.35 3.88
CA ILE A 221 -3.16 -26.72 3.69
C ILE A 221 -3.61 -26.99 2.24
N LEU A 222 -4.32 -26.03 1.63
CA LEU A 222 -4.83 -26.19 0.28
C LEU A 222 -3.67 -26.20 -0.73
N ALA A 223 -2.71 -25.29 -0.57
CA ALA A 223 -1.53 -25.24 -1.42
C ALA A 223 -0.71 -26.54 -1.33
N ALA A 224 -0.41 -27.01 -0.11
CA ALA A 224 0.25 -28.31 0.09
C ALA A 224 -0.50 -29.46 -0.61
N SER A 225 -1.84 -29.48 -0.51
CA SER A 225 -2.66 -30.50 -1.15
C SER A 225 -2.55 -30.47 -2.68
N VAL A 226 -2.45 -29.28 -3.27
CA VAL A 226 -2.33 -29.11 -4.72
C VAL A 226 -0.95 -29.57 -5.18
N VAL A 227 0.12 -29.15 -4.51
CA VAL A 227 1.50 -29.57 -4.84
C VAL A 227 1.61 -31.08 -4.80
N VAL A 228 1.24 -31.70 -3.66
CA VAL A 228 1.31 -33.16 -3.46
C VAL A 228 0.52 -33.91 -4.53
N ASN A 229 -0.75 -33.51 -4.76
CA ASN A 229 -1.59 -34.18 -5.75
C ASN A 229 -1.07 -33.99 -7.18
N SER A 230 -0.49 -32.82 -7.51
CA SER A 230 0.03 -32.56 -8.85
C SER A 230 1.29 -33.38 -9.16
N VAL A 231 2.18 -33.57 -8.17
CA VAL A 231 3.33 -34.47 -8.26
C VAL A 231 2.87 -35.90 -8.47
N LEU A 232 1.91 -36.37 -7.66
CA LEU A 232 1.37 -37.74 -7.77
C LEU A 232 0.74 -38.02 -9.12
N LYS A 233 -0.13 -37.11 -9.60
CA LYS A 233 -0.83 -37.27 -10.87
C LYS A 233 0.11 -37.24 -12.08
N SER A 234 1.24 -36.53 -11.96
CA SER A 234 2.20 -36.38 -13.07
C SER A 234 3.31 -37.43 -13.05
N SER A 235 3.46 -38.20 -11.98
CA SER A 235 4.54 -39.17 -11.82
C SER A 235 4.29 -40.48 -12.56
N SER A 236 5.34 -41.04 -13.15
CA SER A 236 5.30 -42.39 -13.73
C SER A 236 5.39 -43.50 -12.68
N LYS A 237 5.93 -43.20 -11.48
CA LYS A 237 6.17 -44.16 -10.38
C LYS A 237 5.77 -43.55 -9.03
N PRO A 238 4.46 -43.39 -8.76
CA PRO A 238 4.00 -42.76 -7.53
C PRO A 238 4.37 -43.54 -6.25
N ASP A 239 4.59 -44.85 -6.34
CA ASP A 239 5.05 -45.72 -5.24
C ASP A 239 6.48 -45.41 -4.77
N LYS A 240 7.29 -44.76 -5.61
CA LYS A 240 8.65 -44.33 -5.28
C LYS A 240 8.71 -42.96 -4.61
N ILE A 241 7.57 -42.29 -4.40
CA ILE A 241 7.52 -40.93 -3.90
C ILE A 241 7.36 -40.91 -2.38
N VAL A 242 8.16 -40.06 -1.73
CA VAL A 242 8.06 -39.75 -0.30
C VAL A 242 7.91 -38.24 -0.16
N PHE A 243 6.83 -37.79 0.49
CA PHE A 243 6.61 -36.39 0.81
C PHE A 243 6.97 -36.08 2.26
N HIS A 244 7.73 -35.01 2.46
CA HIS A 244 8.02 -34.40 3.74
C HIS A 244 7.34 -33.04 3.79
N VAL A 245 6.15 -32.98 4.37
CA VAL A 245 5.41 -31.73 4.55
C VAL A 245 5.78 -31.12 5.89
N ILE A 246 6.36 -29.92 5.88
CA ILE A 246 6.72 -29.19 7.10
C ILE A 246 5.79 -28.01 7.27
N THR A 247 5.22 -27.85 8.46
CA THR A 247 4.28 -26.77 8.76
C THR A 247 4.50 -26.18 10.14
N ASP A 248 3.84 -25.07 10.45
CA ASP A 248 3.98 -24.45 11.77
C ASP A 248 3.19 -25.22 12.85
N ARG A 249 3.38 -24.85 14.12
CA ARG A 249 2.69 -25.51 15.23
C ARG A 249 1.17 -25.33 15.19
N LYS A 250 0.67 -24.22 14.65
CA LYS A 250 -0.76 -23.87 14.67
C LYS A 250 -1.52 -24.62 13.58
N THR A 251 -0.90 -24.77 12.42
CA THR A 251 -1.47 -25.42 11.23
C THR A 251 -1.29 -26.94 11.25
N TYR A 252 -0.32 -27.47 12.03
CA TYR A 252 -0.04 -28.91 12.13
C TYR A 252 -1.27 -29.80 12.22
N ALA A 253 -2.19 -29.54 13.16
CA ALA A 253 -3.39 -30.36 13.35
C ALA A 253 -4.26 -30.40 12.09
N GLY A 254 -4.52 -29.24 11.48
CA GLY A 254 -5.32 -29.17 10.26
C GLY A 254 -4.64 -29.81 9.06
N MET A 255 -3.33 -29.61 8.90
CA MET A 255 -2.52 -30.22 7.84
C MET A 255 -2.50 -31.76 7.97
N HIS A 256 -2.29 -32.27 9.18
CA HIS A 256 -2.31 -33.69 9.46
C HIS A 256 -3.69 -34.30 9.17
N SER A 257 -4.77 -33.66 9.64
CA SER A 257 -6.14 -34.10 9.35
C SER A 257 -6.41 -34.23 7.85
N TRP A 258 -5.95 -33.25 7.06
CA TRP A 258 -6.15 -33.27 5.62
C TRP A 258 -5.58 -34.55 4.99
N PHE A 259 -4.30 -34.83 5.23
CA PHE A 259 -3.63 -36.01 4.64
C PHE A 259 -4.05 -37.33 5.29
N ALA A 260 -4.58 -37.32 6.50
CA ALA A 260 -5.16 -38.51 7.13
C ALA A 260 -6.50 -38.88 6.49
N LEU A 261 -7.32 -37.88 6.15
CA LEU A 261 -8.62 -38.05 5.50
C LEU A 261 -8.52 -38.22 3.97
N HIS A 262 -7.43 -37.75 3.36
CA HIS A 262 -7.17 -37.84 1.91
C HIS A 262 -5.87 -38.61 1.68
N SER A 263 -5.99 -39.92 1.50
CA SER A 263 -4.83 -40.80 1.28
C SER A 263 -4.09 -40.44 0.00
N VAL A 264 -2.75 -40.47 0.07
CA VAL A 264 -1.82 -40.26 -1.05
C VAL A 264 -1.23 -41.56 -1.60
N SER A 265 -1.80 -42.71 -1.21
CA SER A 265 -1.36 -44.04 -1.67
C SER A 265 -1.34 -44.10 -3.20
N PRO A 266 -0.28 -44.66 -3.83
CA PRO A 266 0.77 -45.50 -3.23
C PRO A 266 1.99 -44.76 -2.66
N ALA A 267 2.01 -43.42 -2.65
CA ALA A 267 3.13 -42.68 -2.08
C ALA A 267 3.10 -42.66 -0.54
N VAL A 268 4.24 -42.31 0.04
CA VAL A 268 4.41 -42.10 1.48
C VAL A 268 4.39 -40.61 1.79
N ILE A 269 3.79 -40.23 2.92
CA ILE A 269 3.79 -38.85 3.39
C ILE A 269 4.00 -38.78 4.90
N GLU A 270 4.89 -37.89 5.32
CA GLU A 270 4.94 -37.39 6.68
C GLU A 270 4.57 -35.91 6.73
N VAL A 271 3.85 -35.53 7.78
CA VAL A 271 3.58 -34.14 8.14
C VAL A 271 4.26 -33.88 9.46
N LYS A 272 5.16 -32.90 9.52
CA LYS A 272 5.83 -32.47 10.75
C LYS A 272 5.62 -31.00 11.01
N GLY A 273 5.26 -30.69 12.25
CA GLY A 273 5.28 -29.33 12.75
C GLY A 273 6.72 -28.91 13.09
N ILE A 274 7.08 -27.64 12.93
CA ILE A 274 8.39 -27.10 13.35
C ILE A 274 8.76 -27.43 14.80
N HIS A 275 7.76 -27.56 15.67
CA HIS A 275 7.91 -27.89 17.09
C HIS A 275 8.27 -29.35 17.36
N GLN A 276 8.24 -30.22 16.34
CA GLN A 276 8.62 -31.63 16.43
C GLN A 276 10.07 -31.87 15.97
N PHE A 277 10.79 -30.82 15.57
CA PHE A 277 12.22 -30.88 15.28
C PHE A 277 12.99 -30.37 16.49
N ASP A 278 13.59 -31.28 17.25
CA ASP A 278 14.32 -30.95 18.49
C ASP A 278 15.50 -30.00 18.23
N TRP A 279 16.08 -30.03 17.03
CA TRP A 279 17.21 -29.19 16.64
C TRP A 279 16.83 -27.72 16.36
N LEU A 280 15.56 -27.43 16.00
CA LEU A 280 15.10 -26.08 15.66
C LEU A 280 14.89 -25.20 16.91
N THR A 281 15.98 -24.93 17.63
CA THR A 281 16.02 -24.02 18.78
C THR A 281 16.63 -22.67 18.39
N ARG A 282 16.41 -21.63 19.22
CA ARG A 282 16.99 -20.30 19.01
C ARG A 282 18.52 -20.32 18.94
N GLU A 283 19.14 -21.19 19.72
CA GLU A 283 20.59 -21.34 19.81
C GLU A 283 21.20 -21.88 18.51
N ASN A 284 20.46 -22.77 17.83
CA ASN A 284 20.93 -23.43 16.62
C ASN A 284 20.54 -22.68 15.33
N VAL A 285 19.54 -21.80 15.41
CA VAL A 285 18.97 -21.10 14.24
C VAL A 285 19.03 -19.59 14.48
N PRO A 286 20.15 -18.91 14.12
CA PRO A 286 20.29 -17.46 14.27
C PRO A 286 19.18 -16.65 13.57
N VAL A 287 18.60 -17.22 12.51
CA VAL A 287 17.47 -16.61 11.79
C VAL A 287 16.24 -16.45 12.69
N LEU A 288 16.02 -17.35 13.66
CA LEU A 288 14.94 -17.22 14.64
C LEU A 288 15.12 -15.97 15.52
N GLU A 289 16.35 -15.70 15.95
CA GLU A 289 16.69 -14.53 16.74
C GLU A 289 16.54 -13.23 15.92
N ALA A 290 17.01 -13.24 14.66
CA ALA A 290 16.85 -12.11 13.75
C ALA A 290 15.37 -11.76 13.52
N ILE A 291 14.51 -12.76 13.32
CA ILE A 291 13.08 -12.53 13.10
C ILE A 291 12.40 -11.94 14.35
N GLU A 292 12.77 -12.39 15.55
CA GLU A 292 12.19 -11.89 16.80
C GLU A 292 12.65 -10.47 17.15
N SER A 293 13.90 -10.11 16.83
CA SER A 293 14.49 -8.79 17.10
C SER A 293 13.97 -7.67 16.20
N HIS A 294 13.44 -7.98 15.00
CA HIS A 294 12.87 -7.00 14.06
C HIS A 294 11.47 -6.43 14.47
N LYS A 295 11.06 -6.65 15.72
CA LYS A 295 9.82 -6.11 16.32
C LYS A 295 9.89 -4.63 16.74
N GLY A 296 10.81 -3.81 16.22
CA GLY A 296 10.92 -2.37 16.56
C GLY A 296 9.89 -1.46 15.86
N GLY A 297 9.11 -0.66 16.59
CA GLY A 297 7.92 0.08 16.11
C GLY A 297 8.03 0.91 14.81
N VAL A 298 6.87 1.22 14.22
CA VAL A 298 6.75 2.16 13.09
C VAL A 298 6.74 3.59 13.64
N ASN A 299 7.60 4.47 13.13
CA ASN A 299 7.68 5.85 13.58
C ASN A 299 7.02 6.81 12.58
N LEU A 300 6.39 7.87 13.08
CA LEU A 300 5.77 8.92 12.26
C LEU A 300 6.78 9.71 11.40
N SER A 301 8.06 9.65 11.73
CA SER A 301 9.16 10.31 11.01
C SER A 301 9.73 9.45 9.87
N ASP A 302 9.28 8.20 9.71
CA ASP A 302 9.79 7.32 8.67
C ASP A 302 9.37 7.82 7.28
N THR A 303 10.32 7.93 6.35
CA THR A 303 9.99 8.26 4.96
C THR A 303 9.10 7.17 4.34
N PRO A 304 8.23 7.49 3.35
CA PRO A 304 7.34 6.50 2.76
C PRO A 304 8.04 5.25 2.21
N ARG A 305 9.27 5.41 1.67
CA ARG A 305 10.09 4.28 1.20
C ARG A 305 10.58 3.41 2.35
N PHE A 306 11.05 4.03 3.42
CA PHE A 306 11.55 3.32 4.61
C PHE A 306 10.41 2.63 5.38
N LEU A 307 9.25 3.27 5.43
CA LEU A 307 8.02 2.66 5.94
C LEU A 307 7.62 1.45 5.11
N ALA A 308 7.59 1.57 3.77
CA ALA A 308 7.27 0.46 2.89
C ALA A 308 8.25 -0.72 3.06
N SER A 309 9.56 -0.46 3.17
CA SER A 309 10.54 -1.51 3.44
C SER A 309 10.36 -2.15 4.81
N LYS A 310 10.06 -1.38 5.86
CA LYS A 310 9.74 -1.92 7.19
C LYS A 310 8.50 -2.79 7.18
N LEU A 311 7.46 -2.39 6.45
CA LEU A 311 6.22 -3.17 6.30
C LEU A 311 6.44 -4.43 5.46
N GLN A 312 7.23 -4.34 4.41
CA GLN A 312 7.59 -5.50 3.59
C GLN A 312 8.38 -6.52 4.42
N ALA A 313 9.42 -6.09 5.14
CA ALA A 313 10.18 -6.96 6.05
C ALA A 313 9.30 -7.60 7.14
N ARG A 314 8.15 -7.00 7.43
CA ARG A 314 7.14 -7.50 8.38
C ARG A 314 6.04 -8.34 7.78
N SER A 315 5.99 -8.46 6.46
CA SER A 315 4.95 -9.28 5.88
C SER A 315 5.12 -10.73 6.33
N PRO A 316 4.02 -11.47 6.56
CA PRO A 316 4.06 -12.87 6.98
C PRO A 316 4.98 -13.74 6.08
N LYS A 317 5.13 -13.36 4.81
CA LYS A 317 6.01 -14.02 3.85
C LYS A 317 7.50 -13.97 4.25
N TYR A 318 8.01 -12.88 4.82
CA TYR A 318 9.44 -12.78 5.18
C TYR A 318 9.74 -13.19 6.63
N ILE A 319 8.75 -13.11 7.51
CA ILE A 319 8.85 -13.52 8.92
C ILE A 319 8.62 -15.03 9.11
N SER A 320 7.93 -15.70 8.18
CA SER A 320 7.66 -17.13 8.33
C SER A 320 8.94 -17.94 8.38
N ILE A 321 9.16 -18.62 9.52
CA ILE A 321 10.29 -19.54 9.71
C ILE A 321 10.29 -20.63 8.63
N LEU A 322 9.12 -21.03 8.12
CA LEU A 322 8.98 -22.06 7.08
C LEU A 322 9.75 -21.70 5.81
N ASN A 323 9.82 -20.41 5.49
CA ASN A 323 10.61 -19.94 4.36
C ASN A 323 12.12 -20.02 4.62
N HIS A 324 12.57 -20.01 5.87
CA HIS A 324 14.00 -20.08 6.20
C HIS A 324 14.49 -21.51 6.46
N LEU A 325 13.58 -22.47 6.65
CA LEU A 325 13.93 -23.89 6.82
C LEU A 325 14.75 -24.45 5.65
N ARG A 326 14.63 -23.84 4.48
CA ARG A 326 15.36 -24.19 3.26
C ARG A 326 16.89 -24.16 3.42
N ILE A 327 17.40 -23.35 4.36
CA ILE A 327 18.82 -23.22 4.65
C ILE A 327 19.31 -24.42 5.49
N TYR A 328 18.40 -25.06 6.22
CA TYR A 328 18.67 -26.11 7.20
C TYR A 328 18.28 -27.51 6.70
N LEU A 329 18.15 -27.69 5.37
CA LEU A 329 17.79 -28.99 4.80
C LEU A 329 18.75 -30.12 5.20
N PRO A 330 20.08 -29.92 5.28
CA PRO A 330 21.00 -30.96 5.73
C PRO A 330 20.74 -31.41 7.18
N GLU A 331 20.39 -30.48 8.06
CA GLU A 331 20.11 -30.73 9.48
C GLU A 331 18.72 -31.34 9.69
N LEU A 332 17.73 -30.93 8.90
CA LEU A 332 16.38 -31.49 8.94
C LEU A 332 16.34 -32.93 8.39
N PHE A 333 17.18 -33.24 7.41
CA PHE A 333 17.21 -34.54 6.73
C PHE A 333 18.63 -35.13 6.66
N PRO A 334 19.24 -35.49 7.81
CA PRO A 334 20.64 -35.90 7.87
C PRO A 334 20.93 -37.22 7.14
N ASN A 335 19.92 -38.07 6.99
CA ASN A 335 20.04 -39.40 6.38
C ASN A 335 19.73 -39.41 4.87
N LEU A 336 19.29 -38.28 4.31
CA LEU A 336 19.00 -38.16 2.88
C LEU A 336 20.19 -37.56 2.14
N ASN A 337 20.39 -38.03 0.90
CA ASN A 337 21.47 -37.61 0.00
C ASN A 337 20.97 -36.57 -0.99
N LYS A 338 19.76 -36.75 -1.54
CA LYS A 338 19.21 -35.88 -2.57
C LYS A 338 17.71 -35.67 -2.36
N VAL A 339 17.26 -34.42 -2.41
CA VAL A 339 15.86 -34.03 -2.20
C VAL A 339 15.44 -32.98 -3.22
N VAL A 340 14.15 -32.93 -3.55
CA VAL A 340 13.56 -31.83 -4.32
C VAL A 340 12.71 -30.98 -3.37
N PHE A 341 13.02 -29.69 -3.29
CA PHE A 341 12.23 -28.71 -2.55
C PHE A 341 11.27 -28.02 -3.50
N LEU A 342 9.99 -27.95 -3.12
CA LEU A 342 8.93 -27.31 -3.88
C LEU A 342 8.29 -26.20 -3.03
N ASP A 343 8.18 -25.00 -3.60
CA ASP A 343 7.36 -23.94 -3.03
C ASP A 343 5.87 -24.34 -3.11
N ASP A 344 5.03 -23.73 -2.27
CA ASP A 344 3.62 -24.08 -2.17
C ASP A 344 2.75 -23.45 -3.27
N ASP A 345 3.30 -22.52 -4.06
CA ASP A 345 2.66 -21.85 -5.18
C ASP A 345 2.98 -22.48 -6.55
N VAL A 346 3.40 -23.76 -6.57
CA VAL A 346 3.70 -24.52 -7.80
C VAL A 346 2.67 -25.59 -8.12
N VAL A 347 2.56 -25.92 -9.42
CA VAL A 347 1.76 -27.06 -9.90
C VAL A 347 2.62 -27.86 -10.86
N ILE A 348 2.78 -29.15 -10.54
CA ILE A 348 3.62 -30.05 -11.33
C ILE A 348 2.76 -30.63 -12.47
N GLN A 349 3.26 -30.52 -13.69
CA GLN A 349 2.57 -30.98 -14.91
C GLN A 349 3.27 -32.15 -15.60
N ARG A 350 4.48 -32.52 -15.16
CA ARG A 350 5.29 -33.59 -15.74
C ARG A 350 6.05 -34.32 -14.65
N ASP A 351 6.46 -35.55 -14.96
CA ASP A 351 7.25 -36.37 -14.05
C ASP A 351 8.58 -35.69 -13.72
N LEU A 352 8.85 -35.55 -12.41
CA LEU A 352 10.07 -34.97 -11.87
C LEU A 352 11.14 -36.02 -11.53
N SER A 353 10.84 -37.31 -11.70
CA SER A 353 11.81 -38.39 -11.44
C SER A 353 13.17 -38.22 -12.14
N PRO A 354 13.28 -37.69 -13.39
CA PRO A 354 14.58 -37.52 -14.04
C PRO A 354 15.51 -36.55 -13.31
N LEU A 355 15.00 -35.72 -12.40
CA LEU A 355 15.83 -34.82 -11.59
C LEU A 355 16.84 -35.58 -10.73
N TRP A 356 16.51 -36.78 -10.25
CA TRP A 356 17.44 -37.57 -9.43
C TRP A 356 18.66 -38.08 -10.21
N ASP A 357 18.51 -38.25 -11.53
CA ASP A 357 19.58 -38.71 -12.43
C ASP A 357 20.52 -37.59 -12.88
N ILE A 358 20.18 -36.33 -12.58
CA ILE A 358 21.04 -35.18 -12.90
C ILE A 358 22.30 -35.22 -12.03
N ASP A 359 23.45 -35.19 -12.70
CA ASP A 359 24.75 -34.92 -12.08
C ASP A 359 24.88 -33.42 -11.81
N LEU A 360 24.99 -33.06 -10.52
CA LEU A 360 25.15 -31.68 -10.08
C LEU A 360 26.63 -31.24 -10.08
N GLY A 361 27.58 -32.09 -10.50
CA GLY A 361 28.99 -31.70 -10.66
C GLY A 361 29.64 -31.25 -9.36
N GLY A 362 29.24 -31.85 -8.23
CA GLY A 362 29.68 -31.46 -6.88
C GLY A 362 29.05 -30.17 -6.35
N LYS A 363 28.06 -29.57 -7.04
CA LYS A 363 27.28 -28.44 -6.56
C LYS A 363 26.16 -28.91 -5.64
N VAL A 364 25.83 -28.07 -4.66
CA VAL A 364 24.82 -28.35 -3.63
C VAL A 364 23.40 -28.19 -4.14
N ASN A 365 23.17 -27.26 -5.06
CA ASN A 365 21.85 -26.87 -5.55
C ASN A 365 21.81 -26.92 -7.08
N GLY A 366 20.79 -27.56 -7.64
CA GLY A 366 20.34 -27.39 -9.02
C GLY A 366 19.03 -26.61 -9.07
N ALA A 367 19.00 -25.54 -9.87
CA ALA A 367 17.87 -24.64 -9.97
C ALA A 367 17.67 -24.14 -11.41
N VAL A 368 16.50 -23.54 -11.67
CA VAL A 368 16.16 -23.00 -13.00
C VAL A 368 16.64 -21.55 -13.12
N GLU A 369 17.46 -21.28 -14.13
CA GLU A 369 17.93 -19.93 -14.47
C GLU A 369 16.78 -18.99 -14.88
N THR A 370 16.90 -17.71 -14.53
CA THR A 370 15.87 -16.67 -14.80
C THR A 370 16.38 -15.54 -15.71
N CYS A 371 17.61 -15.66 -16.21
CA CYS A 371 18.17 -14.72 -17.20
C CYS A 371 17.94 -15.16 -18.65
N LYS A 372 17.71 -16.47 -18.87
CA LYS A 372 17.50 -17.06 -20.20
C LYS A 372 16.02 -17.39 -20.39
N GLY A 373 15.44 -16.87 -21.46
CA GLY A 373 14.05 -17.13 -21.84
C GLY A 373 13.71 -16.36 -23.10
N GLU A 374 12.82 -16.92 -23.92
CA GLU A 374 12.28 -16.26 -25.11
C GLU A 374 11.09 -15.35 -24.79
N ASP A 375 10.68 -15.30 -23.52
CA ASP A 375 9.53 -14.55 -23.05
C ASP A 375 9.87 -13.08 -22.81
N GLY A 376 9.42 -12.20 -23.71
CA GLY A 376 9.61 -10.75 -23.61
C GLY A 376 8.91 -10.09 -22.42
N TRP A 377 8.04 -10.80 -21.69
CA TRP A 377 7.37 -10.31 -20.49
C TRP A 377 8.14 -10.60 -19.20
N VAL A 378 9.08 -11.56 -19.24
CA VAL A 378 9.89 -11.93 -18.07
C VAL A 378 11.23 -11.21 -18.14
N MET A 379 11.39 -10.18 -17.31
CA MET A 379 12.65 -9.45 -17.21
C MET A 379 13.78 -10.40 -16.78
N SER A 380 14.80 -10.57 -17.61
CA SER A 380 16.02 -11.32 -17.30
C SER A 380 16.61 -10.85 -15.97
N LYS A 381 16.72 -11.77 -15.01
CA LYS A 381 17.23 -11.46 -13.67
C LYS A 381 18.69 -11.88 -13.55
N HIS A 382 19.54 -10.93 -13.22
CA HIS A 382 20.93 -11.15 -12.87
C HIS A 382 21.16 -10.71 -11.43
N PHE A 383 22.32 -11.02 -10.85
CA PHE A 383 22.65 -10.58 -9.50
C PHE A 383 22.57 -9.06 -9.33
N LYS A 384 22.95 -8.27 -10.35
CA LYS A 384 22.78 -6.79 -10.34
C LYS A 384 21.33 -6.32 -10.16
N THR A 385 20.35 -7.18 -10.42
CA THR A 385 18.93 -6.88 -10.21
C THR A 385 18.54 -6.92 -8.73
N TYR A 386 19.24 -7.72 -7.91
CA TYR A 386 18.90 -7.95 -6.51
C TYR A 386 19.86 -7.28 -5.53
N PHE A 387 21.13 -7.19 -5.90
CA PHE A 387 22.17 -6.71 -5.01
C PHE A 387 22.65 -5.31 -5.38
N ASN A 388 23.00 -4.52 -4.36
CA ASN A 388 23.65 -3.23 -4.56
C ASN A 388 25.16 -3.40 -4.68
N PHE A 389 25.65 -3.46 -5.92
CA PHE A 389 27.08 -3.58 -6.23
C PHE A 389 27.94 -2.35 -5.88
N SER A 390 27.33 -1.27 -5.36
CA SER A 390 28.09 -0.19 -4.73
C SER A 390 28.70 -0.63 -3.39
N HIS A 391 28.19 -1.71 -2.79
CA HIS A 391 28.67 -2.22 -1.52
C HIS A 391 29.94 -3.08 -1.71
N PRO A 392 31.05 -2.80 -1.00
CA PRO A 392 32.35 -3.43 -1.27
C PRO A 392 32.35 -4.95 -1.02
N LEU A 393 31.62 -5.44 -0.01
CA LEU A 393 31.50 -6.88 0.24
C LEU A 393 30.73 -7.62 -0.86
N ILE A 394 29.77 -6.96 -1.52
CA ILE A 394 28.98 -7.56 -2.59
C ILE A 394 29.84 -7.60 -3.85
N ALA A 395 30.43 -6.46 -4.22
CA ALA A 395 31.28 -6.35 -5.41
C ALA A 395 32.53 -7.24 -5.36
N LYS A 396 33.04 -7.57 -4.16
CA LYS A 396 34.19 -8.46 -3.99
C LYS A 396 33.83 -9.94 -4.15
N ASN A 397 32.62 -10.36 -3.75
CA ASN A 397 32.27 -11.77 -3.64
C ASN A 397 31.31 -12.27 -4.73
N LEU A 398 30.59 -11.37 -5.41
CA LEU A 398 29.59 -11.71 -6.42
C LEU A 398 29.91 -11.03 -7.75
N ASP A 399 29.56 -11.68 -8.86
CA ASP A 399 29.61 -11.09 -10.19
C ASP A 399 28.24 -10.47 -10.54
N PRO A 400 28.16 -9.18 -10.92
CA PRO A 400 26.89 -8.56 -11.31
C PRO A 400 26.22 -9.17 -12.55
N SER A 401 26.99 -9.85 -13.40
CA SER A 401 26.53 -10.50 -14.62
C SER A 401 26.04 -11.93 -14.41
N GLU A 402 26.30 -12.53 -13.23
CA GLU A 402 25.82 -13.87 -12.92
C GLU A 402 24.29 -13.96 -12.99
N CYS A 403 23.83 -15.08 -13.54
CA CYS A 403 22.42 -15.36 -13.73
C CYS A 403 21.77 -15.66 -12.38
N ALA A 404 20.66 -15.01 -12.08
CA ALA A 404 19.85 -15.41 -10.94
C ALA A 404 19.02 -16.66 -11.30
N TRP A 405 18.61 -17.41 -10.28
CA TRP A 405 17.75 -18.58 -10.44
C TRP A 405 16.45 -18.41 -9.65
N ALA A 406 15.42 -19.13 -10.10
CA ALA A 406 14.14 -19.21 -9.42
C ALA A 406 14.20 -20.27 -8.33
N TYR A 407 13.55 -20.00 -7.20
CA TYR A 407 13.50 -20.95 -6.09
C TYR A 407 12.26 -21.86 -6.08
N GLY A 408 11.28 -21.65 -6.97
CA GLY A 408 10.02 -22.40 -6.94
C GLY A 408 10.18 -23.92 -6.93
N MET A 409 11.22 -24.43 -7.58
CA MET A 409 11.63 -25.84 -7.51
C MET A 409 13.16 -25.92 -7.57
N ASN A 410 13.75 -26.60 -6.60
CA ASN A 410 15.20 -26.84 -6.54
C ASN A 410 15.46 -28.29 -6.19
N ILE A 411 16.57 -28.82 -6.70
CA ILE A 411 17.13 -30.09 -6.26
C ILE A 411 18.37 -29.85 -5.42
N PHE A 412 18.45 -30.48 -4.26
CA PHE A 412 19.58 -30.36 -3.35
C PHE A 412 20.31 -31.67 -3.18
N ASP A 413 21.64 -31.63 -3.34
CA ASP A 413 22.54 -32.70 -2.90
C ASP A 413 22.98 -32.43 -1.47
N LEU A 414 22.25 -33.03 -0.52
CA LEU A 414 22.51 -32.91 0.90
C LEU A 414 23.81 -33.61 1.32
N ALA A 415 24.25 -34.64 0.58
CA ALA A 415 25.52 -35.31 0.87
C ALA A 415 26.71 -34.38 0.53
N ALA A 416 26.68 -33.74 -0.63
CA ALA A 416 27.65 -32.71 -1.01
C ALA A 416 27.58 -31.50 -0.07
N TRP A 417 26.38 -31.07 0.33
CA TRP A 417 26.19 -29.97 1.26
C TRP A 417 26.87 -30.23 2.61
N ARG A 418 26.60 -31.39 3.23
CA ARG A 418 27.22 -31.76 4.51
C ARG A 418 28.75 -31.82 4.43
N LYS A 419 29.29 -32.33 3.32
CA LYS A 419 30.74 -32.37 3.09
C LYS A 419 31.33 -30.96 3.05
N LEU A 420 30.73 -30.05 2.27
CA LEU A 420 31.20 -28.66 2.17
C LEU A 420 31.08 -27.90 3.48
N ALA A 421 29.99 -28.09 4.23
CA ALA A 421 29.80 -27.48 5.54
C ALA A 421 30.86 -27.93 6.56
N SER A 422 31.34 -29.17 6.45
CA SER A 422 32.44 -29.69 7.28
C SER A 422 33.81 -29.15 6.87
N GLU A 423 33.98 -28.76 5.61
CA GLU A 423 35.25 -28.27 5.04
C GLU A 423 35.37 -26.72 5.12
N THR A 424 34.23 -26.02 5.12
CA THR A 424 34.13 -24.56 5.21
C THR A 424 32.86 -24.18 5.97
N PRO A 425 32.93 -23.37 7.05
CA PRO A 425 31.71 -22.86 7.68
C PRO A 425 30.98 -21.96 6.68
N ILE A 426 29.84 -22.43 6.19
CA ILE A 426 29.02 -21.71 5.23
C ILE A 426 28.53 -20.44 5.92
N ILE A 427 29.05 -19.29 5.49
CA ILE A 427 28.43 -18.00 5.77
C ILE A 427 27.16 -17.97 4.93
N VAL A 428 26.03 -18.27 5.56
CA VAL A 428 24.70 -18.04 4.98
C VAL A 428 24.58 -16.53 4.79
N GLY A 429 24.65 -16.08 3.53
CA GLY A 429 24.53 -14.68 3.13
C GLY A 429 23.09 -14.20 3.11
#